data_AF-A0A7Y6ZWZ4-F1
#
_entry.id   AF-A0A7Y6ZWZ4-F1
#
_cell.length_a   1.000
_cell.length_b   1.000
_cell.length_c   1.000
_cell.angle_alpha   90.00
_cell.angle_beta   90.00
_cell.angle_gamma   90.00
#
_symmetry.space_group_name_H-M   'P 1'
#
loop_
_entity.id
_entity.type
_entity.pdbx_description
1 polymer ?
#
loop_
_entity_poly.entity_id
_entity_poly.type
_entity_poly.pdbx_seq_one_letter_code
_entity_poly.pdbx_strand_id
1 'polypeptide(L)' 'MFDALTSKRPYKEAWTVAKTMDLMKSESGKHFESRLIELLEENLTQILEIKERWKED' A
#
# COMPACT_ATOMS: atom_id res chain seq x y z
N MET A 1 -11.50 -1.82 -2.20
CA MET A 1 -10.86 -1.22 -1.00
C MET A 1 -9.50 -0.60 -1.34
N PHE A 2 -8.61 -1.31 -2.04
CA PHE A 2 -7.34 -0.76 -2.55
C PHE A 2 -7.53 0.52 -3.37
N ASP A 3 -8.52 0.51 -4.27
CA ASP A 3 -8.92 1.64 -5.12
C ASP A 3 -9.39 2.90 -4.36
N ALA A 4 -9.97 2.69 -3.16
CA ALA A 4 -10.46 3.77 -2.30
C ALA A 4 -9.34 4.43 -1.48
N LEU A 5 -8.18 3.77 -1.39
CA LEU A 5 -6.97 4.23 -0.69
C LEU A 5 -5.93 4.82 -1.66
N THR A 6 -6.03 4.53 -2.96
CA THR A 6 -5.16 5.08 -4.01
C THR A 6 -5.71 6.35 -4.67
N SER A 7 -7.00 6.65 -4.50
CA SER A 7 -7.62 7.89 -4.99
C SER A 7 -7.23 9.11 -4.13
N LYS A 8 -6.75 10.18 -4.77
CA LYS A 8 -6.46 11.49 -4.13
C LYS A 8 -7.73 12.02 -3.44
N ARG A 9 -7.75 11.99 -2.11
CA ARG A 9 -8.73 12.74 -1.31
C ARG A 9 -8.10 14.08 -0.89
N PRO A 10 -8.79 15.23 -0.96
CA PRO A 10 -8.17 16.57 -0.88
C PRO A 10 -7.62 16.99 0.50
N TYR A 11 -7.63 16.14 1.52
CA TYR A 11 -7.45 16.57 2.92
C TYR A 11 -6.55 15.69 3.80
N LYS A 12 -5.75 14.80 3.22
CA LYS A 12 -4.72 14.07 3.98
C LYS A 12 -3.50 13.86 3.10
N GLU A 13 -2.34 14.30 3.56
CA GLU A 13 -1.08 13.90 2.92
C GLU A 13 -1.08 12.40 2.75
N ALA A 14 -0.88 11.96 1.50
CA ALA A 14 -0.78 10.54 1.18
C ALA A 14 0.32 9.96 2.08
N TRP A 15 -0.03 8.94 2.87
CA TRP A 15 0.97 8.26 3.66
C TRP A 15 2.08 7.75 2.74
N THR A 16 3.32 7.90 3.19
CA THR A 16 4.45 7.30 2.48
C THR A 16 4.23 5.79 2.40
N VAL A 17 4.80 5.17 1.38
CA VAL A 17 4.72 3.71 1.19
C VAL A 17 5.23 2.99 2.44
N ALA A 18 6.34 3.46 3.00
CA ALA A 18 6.91 2.94 4.25
C ALA A 18 5.90 2.97 5.41
N LYS A 19 5.26 4.12 5.66
CA LYS A 19 4.27 4.25 6.75
C LYS A 19 3.05 3.35 6.54
N THR A 20 2.63 3.16 5.30
CA THR A 20 1.54 2.24 4.94
C THR A 20 1.92 0.79 5.22
N MET A 21 3.13 0.39 4.82
CA MET A 21 3.64 -0.96 5.08
C MET A 21 3.82 -1.25 6.57
N ASP A 22 4.30 -0.28 7.35
CA ASP A 22 4.46 -0.42 8.80
C ASP A 22 3.12 -0.66 9.51
N LEU A 23 2.06 0.08 9.12
CA LEU A 23 0.73 -0.15 9.66
C LEU A 23 0.19 -1.53 9.26
N MET A 24 0.35 -1.92 7.99
CA MET A 24 -0.11 -3.22 7.51
C MET A 24 0.59 -4.38 8.25
N LYS A 25 1.88 -4.22 8.55
CA LYS A 25 2.63 -5.15 9.41
C LYS A 25 2.12 -5.17 10.85
N SER A 26 1.81 -4.03 11.46
CA SER A 26 1.32 -3.98 12.85
C SER A 26 -0.07 -4.62 13.02
N GLU A 27 -0.86 -4.64 11.94
CA GLU A 27 -2.19 -5.28 11.88
C GLU A 27 -2.18 -6.68 11.24
N SER A 28 -1.00 -7.19 10.91
CA SER A 28 -0.77 -8.53 10.37
C SER A 28 -1.18 -9.61 11.39
N GLY A 29 -1.92 -10.61 10.94
CA GLY A 29 -2.48 -11.68 11.78
C GLY A 29 -3.74 -11.27 12.55
N LYS A 30 -4.18 -10.01 12.48
CA LYS A 30 -5.44 -9.52 13.08
C LYS A 30 -6.47 -9.18 12.01
N HIS A 31 -6.17 -8.16 11.21
CA HIS A 31 -7.03 -7.66 10.14
C HIS A 31 -6.54 -8.08 8.76
N PHE A 32 -5.23 -8.35 8.64
CA PHE A 32 -4.61 -8.82 7.41
C PHE A 32 -4.04 -10.22 7.62
N GLU A 33 -4.14 -11.07 6.60
CA GLU A 33 -3.46 -12.36 6.59
C GLU A 33 -1.95 -12.14 6.46
N SER A 34 -1.16 -12.70 7.39
CA SER A 34 0.28 -12.44 7.43
C SER A 34 1.01 -12.81 6.14
N ARG A 35 0.62 -13.93 5.53
CA ARG A 35 1.17 -14.39 4.25
C ARG A 35 0.98 -13.38 3.12
N LEU A 36 -0.13 -12.63 3.12
CA LEU A 36 -0.39 -11.62 2.10
C LEU A 36 0.45 -10.36 2.33
N ILE A 37 0.73 -10.00 3.59
CA ILE A 37 1.61 -8.88 3.91
C ILE A 37 3.06 -9.19 3.54
N GLU A 38 3.51 -10.42 3.78
CA GLU A 38 4.83 -10.92 3.34
C GLU A 38 4.97 -10.85 1.82
N LEU A 39 4.02 -11.43 1.08
CA LEU A 39 4.01 -11.38 -0.39
C LEU A 39 3.95 -9.94 -0.93
N LEU A 40 3.21 -9.06 -0.25
CA LEU A 40 3.12 -7.65 -0.61
C LEU A 40 4.48 -6.95 -0.48
N GLU A 41 5.22 -7.25 0.59
CA GLU A 41 6.56 -6.70 0.81
C GLU A 41 7.56 -7.23 -0.22
N GLU A 42 7.55 -8.54 -0.50
CA GLU A 42 8.42 -9.16 -1.52
C GLU A 42 8.21 -8.56 -2.91
N ASN A 43 6.97 -8.18 -3.23
CA ASN A 43 6.59 -7.64 -4.54
C ASN A 43 6.44 -6.11 -4.54
N LEU A 44 6.79 -5.44 -3.45
CA LEU A 44 6.52 -4.01 -3.26
C LEU A 44 7.15 -3.16 -4.36
N THR A 45 8.39 -3.46 -4.75
CA THR A 45 9.10 -2.74 -5.82
C THR A 45 8.34 -2.80 -7.14
N GLN A 46 7.90 -3.98 -7.56
CA GLN A 46 7.16 -4.16 -8.81
C GLN A 46 5.81 -3.44 -8.78
N ILE A 47 5.14 -3.47 -7.62
CA ILE A 47 3.87 -2.77 -7.42
C ILE A 47 4.06 -1.26 -7.53
N LEU A 48 5.16 -0.72 -6.98
CA LEU A 48 5.49 0.70 -7.08
C LEU A 48 5.87 1.11 -8.51
N GLU A 49 6.59 0.27 -9.25
CA GLU A 49 6.90 0.50 -10.66
C GLU A 49 5.63 0.56 -11.51
N ILE A 50 4.68 -0.35 -11.29
CA ILE A 50 3.37 -0.32 -11.94
C ILE A 50 2.63 0.96 -11.53
N LYS A 51 2.59 1.29 -10.24
CA LYS A 51 1.92 2.50 -9.75
C LYS A 51 2.48 3.78 -10.37
N GLU A 52 3.80 3.86 -10.54
CA GLU A 52 4.44 5.01 -11.17
C GLU A 52 4.20 5.05 -12.68
N ARG A 53 4.20 3.89 -13.34
CA ARG A 53 3.91 3.78 -14.78
C ARG A 53 2.49 4.22 -15.15
N TRP A 54 1.53 4.01 -14.25
CA TRP A 54 0.09 4.29 -14.47
C TRP A 54 -0.42 5.48 -13.67
N LYS A 55 0.48 6.33 -13.18
CA LYS A 55 0.12 7.56 -12.49
C LYS A 55 -0.42 8.54 -13.53
N GLU A 56 -1.73 8.57 -13.70
CA GLU A 56 -2.40 9.58 -14.53
C GLU A 56 -2.13 10.98 -13.93
N ASP A 57 -1.75 11.94 -14.79
CA ASP A 57 -1.53 13.36 -14.45
C ASP A 57 -2.77 14.02 -13.84
#